data_AF-A0A2E2L989-F1
#
_entry.id   AF-A0A2E2L989-F1
#
_cell.length_a   1.000
_cell.length_b   1.000
_cell.length_c   1.000
_cell.angle_alpha   90.00
_cell.angle_beta   90.00
_cell.angle_gamma   90.00
#
_symmetry.space_group_name_H-M   'P 1'
#
loop_
_entity.id
_entity.type
_entity.pdbx_description
1 polymer ?
#
loop_
_entity_poly.entity_id
_entity_poly.type
_entity_poly.pdbx_seq_one_letter_code
_entity_poly.pdbx_strand_id
1 'polypeptide(L)'
;MDSEAQGASREKVRTESERLERRRESRRRYRERHADELREQSRQWKAAHPEKVKEYGVRYRAAHLEQIRTSNRESARVKRAADRKSVASAKRRREKGRERYAADPKAHREYQRKRRAAQRAADPEGYRKAKKQRTKRWRDSHRDEQNAKLRAKHRDNPEVKRAAAERYYAAHGDEVRERRRAYYWANREQQLETQRRWRAREKRRREAGLPPRRLHRVTAAERAANASEAEEFFSRARTREEVKQMRRGPRTSTVELAQWNRASVRARLASAISADSDAVKPVAASERRRESENLTARGLKAKVAAAEEERMDAIARAINDRLRQTPRRAQVHRPGHAPPPRTIDNV
;
A
#
# COMPACT_ATOMS: atom_id res chain seq x y z
N MET A 1 20.92 -75.24 -55.84
CA MET A 1 20.27 -76.25 -54.98
C MET A 1 20.52 -75.87 -53.52
N ASP A 2 20.00 -74.70 -53.15
CA ASP A 2 18.94 -74.53 -52.16
C ASP A 2 18.89 -75.54 -51.00
N SER A 3 19.05 -75.03 -49.78
CA SER A 3 18.07 -75.26 -48.72
C SER A 3 18.29 -74.26 -47.60
N GLU A 4 17.38 -73.29 -47.60
CA GLU A 4 17.07 -72.32 -46.57
C GLU A 4 17.11 -72.92 -45.15
N ALA A 5 18.09 -72.48 -44.36
CA ALA A 5 18.04 -72.64 -42.92
C ALA A 5 17.04 -71.62 -42.35
N GLN A 6 15.80 -72.06 -42.16
CA GLN A 6 14.76 -71.33 -41.44
C GLN A 6 15.21 -71.06 -39.99
N GLY A 7 15.71 -69.84 -39.75
CA GLY A 7 15.98 -69.33 -38.42
C GLY A 7 14.67 -69.08 -37.67
N ALA A 8 14.28 -70.04 -36.84
CA ALA A 8 13.15 -69.91 -35.92
C ALA A 8 13.40 -68.77 -34.92
N SER A 9 12.90 -67.58 -35.25
CA SER A 9 12.86 -66.42 -34.36
C SER A 9 11.90 -66.73 -33.21
N ARG A 10 12.46 -67.21 -32.08
CA ARG A 10 11.77 -67.25 -30.79
C ARG A 10 11.49 -65.81 -30.35
N GLU A 11 10.37 -65.28 -30.80
CA GLU A 11 9.83 -64.00 -30.36
C GLU A 11 9.46 -64.15 -28.88
N LYS A 12 10.36 -63.70 -27.98
CA LYS A 12 10.09 -63.64 -26.54
C LYS A 12 8.82 -62.81 -26.34
N VAL A 13 7.73 -63.47 -25.97
CA VAL A 13 6.46 -62.83 -25.62
C VAL A 13 6.73 -61.92 -24.43
N ARG A 14 6.95 -60.63 -24.72
CA ARG A 14 7.19 -59.61 -23.70
C ARG A 14 5.99 -59.57 -22.76
N THR A 15 6.28 -59.59 -21.48
CA THR A 15 5.29 -59.52 -20.41
C THR A 15 4.50 -58.22 -20.49
N GLU A 16 3.26 -58.23 -20.01
CA GLU A 16 2.38 -57.07 -20.06
C GLU A 16 2.98 -55.85 -19.32
N SER A 17 3.72 -56.10 -18.24
CA SER A 17 4.46 -55.09 -17.48
C SER A 17 5.50 -54.36 -18.33
N GLU A 18 6.32 -55.08 -19.12
CA GLU A 18 7.33 -54.48 -19.99
C GLU A 18 6.71 -53.63 -21.10
N ARG A 19 5.58 -54.08 -21.65
CA ARG A 19 4.81 -53.31 -22.66
C ARG A 19 4.28 -52.00 -22.06
N LEU A 20 3.79 -52.05 -20.81
CA LEU A 20 3.30 -50.87 -20.09
C LEU A 20 4.42 -49.91 -19.72
N GLU A 21 5.58 -50.39 -19.27
CA GLU A 21 6.75 -49.55 -18.98
C GLU A 21 7.28 -48.85 -20.22
N ARG A 22 7.46 -49.58 -21.33
CA ARG A 22 7.87 -48.98 -22.59
C ARG A 22 6.88 -47.92 -23.08
N ARG A 23 5.58 -48.13 -22.89
CA ARG A 23 4.54 -47.14 -23.21
C ARG A 23 4.63 -45.92 -22.29
N ARG A 24 4.91 -46.10 -20.99
CA ARG A 24 5.13 -45.01 -20.04
C ARG A 24 6.37 -44.20 -20.40
N GLU A 25 7.49 -44.86 -20.71
CA GLU A 25 8.72 -44.20 -21.14
C GLU A 25 8.55 -43.45 -22.46
N SER A 26 7.89 -44.06 -23.45
CA SER A 26 7.60 -43.40 -24.73
C SER A 26 6.72 -42.16 -24.52
N ARG A 27 5.68 -42.24 -23.66
CA ARG A 27 4.85 -41.09 -23.29
C ARG A 27 5.63 -40.02 -22.54
N ARG A 28 6.56 -40.42 -21.66
CA ARG A 28 7.44 -39.49 -20.94
C ARG A 28 8.35 -38.74 -21.92
N ARG A 29 9.06 -39.45 -22.79
CA ARG A 29 9.93 -38.87 -23.82
C ARG A 29 9.16 -37.95 -24.77
N TYR A 30 7.94 -38.34 -25.15
CA TYR A 30 7.06 -37.50 -25.95
C TYR A 30 6.67 -36.22 -25.21
N ARG A 31 6.25 -36.30 -23.93
CA ARG A 31 5.93 -35.12 -23.12
C ARG A 31 7.13 -34.22 -22.87
N GLU A 32 8.34 -34.77 -22.74
CA GLU A 32 9.57 -34.00 -22.57
C GLU A 32 9.94 -33.26 -23.86
N ARG A 33 9.84 -33.92 -25.03
CA ARG A 33 10.11 -33.30 -26.34
C ARG A 33 9.07 -32.27 -26.75
N HIS A 34 7.79 -32.49 -26.42
CA HIS A 34 6.67 -31.64 -26.82
C HIS A 34 6.10 -30.84 -25.63
N ALA A 35 6.91 -30.57 -24.60
CA ALA A 35 6.43 -29.95 -23.37
C ALA A 35 5.84 -28.56 -23.62
N ASP A 36 6.49 -27.76 -24.46
CA ASP A 36 6.07 -26.39 -24.74
C ASP A 36 4.89 -26.33 -25.70
N GLU A 37 4.87 -27.17 -26.76
CA GLU A 37 3.72 -27.31 -27.66
C GLU A 37 2.45 -27.73 -26.90
N LEU A 38 2.54 -28.72 -26.00
CA LEU A 38 1.41 -29.15 -25.17
C LEU A 38 0.95 -28.05 -24.21
N ARG A 39 1.86 -27.22 -23.70
CA ARG A 39 1.50 -26.06 -22.86
C ARG A 39 0.78 -25.00 -23.67
N GLU A 40 1.25 -24.70 -24.89
CA GLU A 40 0.63 -23.73 -25.77
C GLU A 40 -0.76 -24.18 -26.24
N GLN A 41 -0.91 -25.43 -26.67
CA GLN A 41 -2.21 -26.01 -27.00
C GLN A 41 -3.16 -25.97 -25.79
N SER A 42 -2.68 -26.30 -24.58
CA SER A 42 -3.48 -26.20 -23.36
C SER A 42 -3.88 -24.75 -23.04
N ARG A 43 -3.00 -23.78 -23.25
CA ARG A 43 -3.30 -22.34 -23.07
C ARG A 43 -4.35 -21.88 -24.07
N GLN A 44 -4.17 -22.21 -25.35
CA GLN A 44 -5.12 -21.86 -26.42
C GLN A 44 -6.49 -22.46 -26.16
N TRP A 45 -6.55 -23.73 -25.74
CA TRP A 45 -7.81 -24.39 -25.39
C TRP A 45 -8.51 -23.73 -24.19
N LYS A 46 -7.76 -23.40 -23.13
CA LYS A 46 -8.33 -22.70 -21.96
C LYS A 46 -8.82 -21.30 -22.31
N ALA A 47 -8.13 -20.60 -23.21
CA ALA A 47 -8.50 -19.28 -23.70
C ALA A 47 -9.75 -19.34 -24.60
N ALA A 48 -9.84 -20.34 -25.48
CA ALA A 48 -10.99 -20.55 -26.35
C ALA A 48 -12.23 -21.07 -25.57
N HIS A 49 -12.04 -21.77 -24.45
CA HIS A 49 -13.12 -22.43 -23.71
C HIS A 49 -13.15 -22.08 -22.20
N PRO A 50 -13.24 -20.79 -21.83
CA PRO A 50 -13.21 -20.36 -20.43
C PRO A 50 -14.40 -20.91 -19.64
N GLU A 51 -15.58 -21.04 -20.27
CA GLU A 51 -16.78 -21.53 -19.60
C GLU A 51 -16.69 -23.02 -19.25
N LYS A 52 -16.17 -23.86 -20.16
CA LYS A 52 -15.96 -25.30 -19.87
C LYS A 52 -14.95 -25.52 -18.75
N VAL A 53 -13.89 -24.69 -18.69
CA VAL A 53 -12.90 -24.72 -17.60
C VAL A 53 -13.54 -24.35 -16.26
N LYS A 54 -14.37 -23.30 -16.23
CA LYS A 54 -15.10 -22.89 -15.02
C LYS A 54 -16.05 -23.99 -14.56
N GLU A 55 -16.88 -24.51 -15.47
CA GLU A 55 -17.85 -25.57 -15.18
C GLU A 55 -17.17 -26.82 -14.62
N TYR A 56 -16.10 -27.29 -15.29
CA TYR A 56 -15.30 -28.40 -14.79
C TYR A 56 -14.73 -28.11 -13.40
N GLY A 57 -14.20 -26.89 -13.19
CA GLY A 57 -13.68 -26.47 -11.89
C GLY A 57 -14.74 -26.37 -10.79
N VAL A 58 -16.00 -26.07 -11.14
CA VAL A 58 -17.13 -26.07 -10.20
C VAL A 58 -17.54 -27.51 -9.87
N ARG A 59 -17.72 -28.37 -10.87
CA ARG A 59 -18.04 -29.79 -10.68
C ARG A 59 -16.98 -30.51 -9.85
N TYR A 60 -15.71 -30.28 -10.16
CA TYR A 60 -14.58 -30.85 -9.42
C TYR A 60 -14.56 -30.36 -7.96
N ARG A 61 -14.74 -29.06 -7.72
CA ARG A 61 -14.80 -28.52 -6.35
C ARG A 61 -16.01 -29.03 -5.57
N ALA A 62 -17.16 -29.25 -6.23
CA ALA A 62 -18.35 -29.82 -5.60
C ALA A 62 -18.13 -31.29 -5.22
N ALA A 63 -17.58 -32.10 -6.14
CA ALA A 63 -17.31 -33.51 -5.91
C ALA A 63 -16.18 -33.76 -4.88
N HIS A 64 -15.18 -32.89 -4.82
CA HIS A 64 -13.98 -33.06 -3.97
C HIS A 64 -13.90 -32.05 -2.82
N LEU A 65 -15.01 -31.45 -2.40
CA LEU A 65 -15.02 -30.38 -1.40
C LEU A 65 -14.35 -30.78 -0.08
N GLU A 66 -14.68 -31.96 0.44
CA GLU A 66 -14.11 -32.47 1.70
C GLU A 66 -12.63 -32.82 1.58
N GLN A 67 -12.19 -33.36 0.44
CA GLN A 67 -10.77 -33.61 0.16
C GLN A 67 -9.97 -32.29 0.10
N ILE A 68 -10.53 -31.25 -0.52
CA ILE A 68 -9.92 -29.92 -0.56
C ILE A 68 -9.84 -29.32 0.85
N ARG A 69 -10.91 -29.44 1.65
CA ARG A 69 -10.95 -28.92 3.02
C ARG A 69 -9.93 -29.60 3.93
N THR A 70 -9.83 -30.92 3.86
CA THR A 70 -8.84 -31.70 4.64
C THR A 70 -7.42 -31.35 4.24
N SER A 71 -7.11 -31.36 2.94
CA SER A 71 -5.80 -30.94 2.42
C SER A 71 -5.43 -29.50 2.81
N ASN A 72 -6.38 -28.56 2.75
CA ASN A 72 -6.16 -27.18 3.18
C ASN A 72 -5.91 -27.08 4.69
N ARG A 73 -6.64 -27.83 5.52
CA ARG A 73 -6.43 -27.88 6.97
C ARG A 73 -5.05 -28.43 7.30
N GLU A 74 -4.62 -29.50 6.63
CA GLU A 74 -3.30 -30.08 6.81
C GLU A 74 -2.19 -29.14 6.37
N SER A 75 -2.31 -28.54 5.18
CA SER A 75 -1.37 -27.54 4.66
C SER A 75 -1.24 -26.34 5.61
N ALA A 76 -2.37 -25.86 6.16
CA ALA A 76 -2.37 -24.79 7.15
C ALA A 76 -1.72 -25.21 8.48
N ARG A 77 -1.91 -26.45 8.94
CA ARG A 77 -1.24 -27.00 10.14
C ARG A 77 0.27 -27.08 9.94
N VAL A 78 0.72 -27.60 8.80
CA VAL A 78 2.14 -27.69 8.45
C VAL A 78 2.78 -26.31 8.37
N LYS A 79 2.13 -25.35 7.67
CA LYS A 79 2.62 -23.97 7.57
C LYS A 79 2.73 -23.31 8.95
N ARG A 80 1.69 -23.41 9.79
CA ARG A 80 1.73 -22.86 11.16
C ARG A 80 2.81 -23.51 12.02
N ALA A 81 3.05 -24.80 11.88
CA ALA A 81 4.13 -25.49 12.58
C ALA A 81 5.51 -25.00 12.11
N ALA A 82 5.70 -24.80 10.81
CA ALA A 82 6.92 -24.24 10.23
C ALA A 82 7.15 -22.80 10.70
N ASP A 83 6.10 -21.96 10.73
CA ASP A 83 6.16 -20.58 11.23
C ASP A 83 6.52 -20.53 12.73
N ARG A 84 5.95 -21.42 13.54
CA ARG A 84 6.33 -21.54 14.96
C ARG A 84 7.80 -21.93 15.12
N LYS A 85 8.27 -22.91 14.34
CA LYS A 85 9.69 -23.33 14.35
C LYS A 85 10.61 -22.20 13.88
N SER A 86 10.22 -21.43 12.87
CA SER A 86 11.02 -20.33 12.34
C SER A 86 11.13 -19.18 13.35
N VAL A 87 10.02 -18.83 14.02
CA VAL A 87 10.00 -17.83 15.09
C VAL A 87 10.82 -18.29 16.29
N ALA A 88 10.66 -19.54 16.73
CA ALA A 88 11.45 -20.10 17.83
C ALA A 88 12.95 -20.14 17.51
N SER A 89 13.32 -20.54 16.30
CA SER A 89 14.71 -20.50 15.82
C SER A 89 15.25 -19.07 15.74
N ALA A 90 14.44 -18.10 15.27
CA ALA A 90 14.82 -16.70 15.26
C ALA A 90 15.04 -16.15 16.69
N LYS A 91 14.19 -16.53 17.66
CA LYS A 91 14.37 -16.18 19.07
C LYS A 91 15.67 -16.75 19.64
N ARG A 92 15.91 -18.06 19.46
CA ARG A 92 17.17 -18.72 19.88
C ARG A 92 18.41 -18.07 19.27
N ARG A 93 18.36 -17.71 17.98
CA ARG A 93 19.47 -16.97 17.32
C ARG A 93 19.70 -15.60 17.91
N ARG A 94 18.63 -14.88 18.30
CA ARG A 94 18.73 -13.58 18.97
C ARG A 94 19.32 -13.72 20.38
N GLU A 95 18.89 -14.71 21.15
CA GLU A 95 19.41 -15.01 22.50
C GLU A 95 20.89 -15.38 22.45
N LYS A 96 21.25 -16.37 21.62
CA LYS A 96 22.66 -16.74 21.39
C LYS A 96 23.51 -15.57 20.90
N GLY A 97 22.93 -14.69 20.09
CA GLY A 97 23.57 -13.44 19.66
C GLY A 97 23.83 -12.49 20.83
N ARG A 98 22.85 -12.30 21.72
CA ARG A 98 22.98 -11.48 22.94
C ARG A 98 24.00 -12.07 23.89
N GLU A 99 23.96 -13.37 24.14
CA GLU A 99 24.94 -14.08 24.98
C GLU A 99 26.36 -13.90 24.43
N ARG A 100 26.55 -14.08 23.11
CA ARG A 100 27.84 -13.84 22.47
C ARG A 100 28.33 -12.41 22.63
N TYR A 101 27.43 -11.41 22.53
CA TYR A 101 27.79 -10.01 22.73
C TYR A 101 28.04 -9.66 24.20
N ALA A 102 27.35 -10.31 25.13
CA ALA A 102 27.52 -10.13 26.57
C ALA A 102 28.82 -10.77 27.06
N ALA A 103 29.22 -11.91 26.49
CA ALA A 103 30.45 -12.62 26.84
C ALA A 103 31.71 -11.81 26.52
N ASP A 104 31.74 -11.08 25.39
CA ASP A 104 32.85 -10.18 25.07
C ASP A 104 32.40 -8.92 24.30
N PRO A 105 31.98 -7.88 25.05
CA PRO A 105 31.61 -6.59 24.47
C PRO A 105 32.79 -5.88 23.80
N LYS A 106 34.03 -6.12 24.24
CA LYS A 106 35.23 -5.45 23.74
C LYS A 106 35.62 -5.99 22.37
N ALA A 107 35.74 -7.31 22.21
CA ALA A 107 36.02 -7.93 20.92
C ALA A 107 34.94 -7.59 19.89
N HIS A 108 33.67 -7.48 20.30
CA HIS A 108 32.62 -7.05 19.37
C HIS A 108 32.80 -5.60 18.89
N ARG A 109 33.14 -4.67 19.79
CA ARG A 109 33.43 -3.27 19.44
C ARG A 109 34.65 -3.17 18.53
N GLU A 110 35.69 -3.94 18.79
CA GLU A 110 36.89 -4.01 17.94
C GLU A 110 36.58 -4.58 16.56
N TYR A 111 35.82 -5.67 16.49
CA TYR A 111 35.33 -6.22 15.23
C TYR A 111 34.54 -5.16 14.44
N GLN A 112 33.65 -4.40 15.09
CA GLN A 112 32.93 -3.31 14.42
C GLN A 112 33.87 -2.18 13.97
N ARG A 113 34.88 -1.82 14.75
CA ARG A 113 35.89 -0.81 14.37
C ARG A 113 36.67 -1.28 13.14
N LYS A 114 37.19 -2.52 13.14
CA LYS A 114 37.89 -3.15 12.02
C LYS A 114 37.01 -3.21 10.77
N ARG A 115 35.75 -3.64 10.90
CA ARG A 115 34.78 -3.67 9.81
C ARG A 115 34.50 -2.28 9.21
N ARG A 116 34.32 -1.25 10.05
CA ARG A 116 34.13 0.14 9.57
C ARG A 116 35.40 0.73 8.97
N ALA A 117 36.58 0.35 9.46
CA ALA A 117 37.85 0.73 8.86
C ALA A 117 38.00 0.11 7.48
N ALA A 118 37.75 -1.20 7.34
CA ALA A 118 37.75 -1.90 6.06
C ALA A 118 36.73 -1.31 5.07
N GLN A 119 35.51 -1.01 5.50
CA GLN A 119 34.52 -0.32 4.65
C GLN A 119 34.97 1.06 4.19
N ARG A 120 35.65 1.82 5.06
CA ARG A 120 36.23 3.13 4.71
C ARG A 120 37.40 3.00 3.75
N ALA A 121 38.19 1.94 3.86
CA ALA A 121 39.33 1.69 2.99
C ALA A 121 38.89 1.19 1.59
N ALA A 122 37.88 0.31 1.53
CA ALA A 122 37.38 -0.24 0.28
C ALA A 122 36.65 0.79 -0.60
N ASP A 123 35.84 1.67 0.02
CA ASP A 123 35.16 2.76 -0.70
C ASP A 123 34.98 3.99 0.20
N PRO A 124 35.96 4.91 0.23
CA PRO A 124 35.91 6.10 1.05
C PRO A 124 34.72 7.02 0.71
N GLU A 125 34.43 7.19 -0.59
CA GLU A 125 33.39 8.11 -1.07
C GLU A 125 31.98 7.54 -0.87
N GLY A 126 31.77 6.27 -1.16
CA GLY A 126 30.52 5.58 -0.85
C GLY A 126 30.24 5.55 0.64
N TYR A 127 31.24 5.34 1.49
CA TYR A 127 31.07 5.44 2.95
C TYR A 127 30.65 6.84 3.40
N ARG A 128 31.29 7.90 2.87
CA ARG A 128 30.93 9.30 3.16
C ARG A 128 29.50 9.60 2.71
N LYS A 129 29.12 9.20 1.49
CA LYS A 129 27.76 9.38 0.94
C LYS A 129 26.73 8.62 1.78
N ALA A 130 26.97 7.36 2.11
CA ALA A 130 26.08 6.55 2.94
C ALA A 130 25.93 7.13 4.36
N LYS A 131 27.01 7.64 4.96
CA LYS A 131 26.96 8.34 6.25
C LYS A 131 26.13 9.62 6.14
N LYS A 132 26.35 10.46 5.13
CA LYS A 132 25.54 11.67 4.87
C LYS A 132 24.06 11.33 4.71
N GLN A 133 23.72 10.31 3.93
CA GLN A 133 22.33 9.88 3.73
C GLN A 133 21.68 9.36 5.02
N ARG A 134 22.40 8.60 5.84
CA ARG A 134 21.92 8.14 7.15
C ARG A 134 21.63 9.32 8.08
N THR A 135 22.57 10.26 8.18
CA THR A 135 22.38 11.48 8.98
C THR A 135 21.22 12.32 8.45
N LYS A 136 21.07 12.43 7.12
CA LYS A 136 19.94 13.12 6.50
C LYS A 136 18.61 12.47 6.88
N ARG A 137 18.47 11.14 6.72
CA ARG A 137 17.25 10.40 7.10
C ARG A 137 16.93 10.56 8.59
N TRP A 138 17.95 10.52 9.46
CA TRP A 138 17.76 10.76 10.89
C TRP A 138 17.27 12.19 11.15
N ARG A 139 17.91 13.20 10.55
CA ARG A 139 17.48 14.60 10.66
C ARG A 139 16.08 14.84 10.12
N ASP A 140 15.70 14.17 9.03
CA ASP A 140 14.38 14.31 8.42
C ASP A 140 13.30 13.67 9.29
N SER A 141 13.55 12.47 9.82
CA SER A 141 12.61 11.79 10.74
C SER A 141 12.50 12.44 12.12
N HIS A 142 13.54 13.14 12.58
CA HIS A 142 13.57 13.80 13.90
C HIS A 142 13.52 15.33 13.77
N ARG A 143 13.13 15.85 12.60
CA ARG A 143 13.16 17.29 12.31
C ARG A 143 12.30 18.07 13.29
N ASP A 144 11.08 17.59 13.51
CA ASP A 144 10.11 18.29 14.35
C ASP A 144 10.46 18.19 15.83
N GLU A 145 11.00 17.05 16.28
CA GLU A 145 11.50 16.89 17.64
C GLU A 145 12.67 17.85 17.92
N GLN A 146 13.64 17.94 17.01
CA GLN A 146 14.78 18.86 17.15
C GLN A 146 14.32 20.32 17.08
N ASN A 147 13.41 20.65 16.17
CA ASN A 147 12.84 21.98 16.09
C ASN A 147 12.02 22.33 17.33
N ALA A 148 11.27 21.39 17.91
CA ALA A 148 10.54 21.59 19.16
C ALA A 148 11.49 21.85 20.33
N LYS A 149 12.57 21.07 20.45
CA LYS A 149 13.63 21.31 21.45
C LYS A 149 14.28 22.68 21.28
N LEU A 150 14.58 23.08 20.05
CA LEU A 150 15.13 24.41 19.76
C LEU A 150 14.12 25.52 20.08
N ARG A 151 12.85 25.35 19.74
CA ARG A 151 11.78 26.31 20.07
C ARG A 151 11.60 26.44 21.58
N ALA A 152 11.59 25.33 22.31
CA ALA A 152 11.52 25.33 23.78
C ALA A 152 12.73 26.08 24.36
N LYS A 153 13.95 25.73 23.93
CA LYS A 153 15.17 26.44 24.34
C LYS A 153 15.10 27.96 24.08
N HIS A 154 14.55 28.38 22.93
CA HIS A 154 14.39 29.79 22.59
C HIS A 154 13.24 30.48 23.33
N ARG A 155 12.19 29.75 23.69
CA ARG A 155 11.07 30.24 24.49
C ARG A 155 11.50 30.48 25.94
N ASP A 156 12.24 29.53 26.51
CA ASP A 156 12.64 29.56 27.92
C ASP A 156 13.80 30.53 28.16
N ASN A 157 14.69 30.71 27.17
CA ASN A 157 15.87 31.59 27.26
C ASN A 157 16.00 32.51 26.03
N PRO A 158 15.09 33.48 25.84
CA PRO A 158 15.16 34.43 24.72
C PRO A 158 16.36 35.38 24.86
N GLU A 159 16.76 35.71 26.08
CA GLU A 159 17.80 36.71 26.37
C GLU A 159 19.19 36.29 25.88
N VAL A 160 19.54 35.00 25.97
CA VAL A 160 20.83 34.48 25.46
C VAL A 160 20.96 34.76 23.95
N LYS A 161 19.86 34.64 23.21
CA LYS A 161 19.83 34.91 21.77
C LYS A 161 19.87 36.42 21.48
N ARG A 162 19.17 37.24 22.27
CA ARG A 162 19.20 38.71 22.15
C ARG A 162 20.59 39.26 22.42
N ALA A 163 21.20 38.89 23.55
CA ALA A 163 22.56 39.29 23.91
C ALA A 163 23.61 38.85 22.87
N ALA A 164 23.49 37.63 22.33
CA ALA A 164 24.38 37.18 21.25
C ALA A 164 24.18 37.99 19.95
N ALA A 165 22.93 38.33 19.62
CA ALA A 165 22.63 39.17 18.46
C ALA A 165 23.15 40.60 18.66
N GLU A 166 22.97 41.19 19.83
CA GLU A 166 23.49 42.51 20.20
C GLU A 166 25.00 42.56 20.08
N ARG A 167 25.72 41.58 20.63
CA ARG A 167 27.19 41.47 20.48
C ARG A 167 27.61 41.38 19.02
N TYR A 168 26.89 40.59 18.22
CA TYR A 168 27.17 40.46 16.80
C TYR A 168 26.94 41.76 16.04
N TYR A 169 25.84 42.48 16.31
CA TYR A 169 25.56 43.76 15.66
C TYR A 169 26.44 44.91 16.17
N ALA A 170 26.90 44.86 17.41
CA ALA A 170 27.88 45.81 17.93
C ALA A 170 29.24 45.64 17.23
N ALA A 171 29.67 44.39 17.01
CA ALA A 171 30.95 44.09 16.35
C ALA A 171 30.90 44.20 14.81
N HIS A 172 29.77 43.83 14.19
CA HIS A 172 29.64 43.69 12.73
C HIS A 172 28.50 44.54 12.13
N GLY A 173 28.03 45.56 12.84
CA GLY A 173 26.88 46.37 12.42
C GLY A 173 27.06 46.98 11.03
N ASP A 174 28.24 47.52 10.75
CA ASP A 174 28.59 48.15 9.47
C ASP A 174 28.66 47.14 8.33
N GLU A 175 29.38 46.04 8.53
CA GLU A 175 29.46 44.94 7.56
C GLU A 175 28.07 44.39 7.21
N VAL A 176 27.16 44.27 8.19
CA VAL A 176 25.79 43.81 7.94
C VAL A 176 24.99 44.85 7.16
N ARG A 177 25.15 46.15 7.45
CA ARG A 177 24.49 47.23 6.71
C ARG A 177 24.96 47.25 5.25
N GLU A 178 26.26 47.16 5.01
CA GLU A 178 26.84 47.12 3.67
C GLU A 178 26.41 45.87 2.90
N ARG A 179 26.48 44.69 3.52
CA ARG A 179 26.00 43.45 2.91
C ARG A 179 24.51 43.53 2.55
N ARG A 180 23.68 44.13 3.40
CA ARG A 180 22.26 44.36 3.10
C ARG A 180 22.07 45.31 1.93
N ARG A 181 22.83 46.40 1.84
CA ARG A 181 22.81 47.34 0.71
C ARG A 181 23.25 46.67 -0.59
N ALA A 182 24.37 45.95 -0.56
CA ALA A 182 24.88 45.20 -1.70
C ALA A 182 23.89 44.14 -2.19
N TYR A 183 23.29 43.38 -1.27
CA TYR A 183 22.25 42.42 -1.60
C TYR A 183 21.01 43.10 -2.21
N TYR A 184 20.54 44.20 -1.64
CA TYR A 184 19.42 44.96 -2.19
C TYR A 184 19.71 45.44 -3.61
N TRP A 185 20.88 46.03 -3.86
CA TRP A 185 21.26 46.50 -5.19
C TRP A 185 21.37 45.34 -6.20
N ALA A 186 22.04 44.25 -5.83
CA ALA A 186 22.19 43.08 -6.69
C ALA A 186 20.86 42.39 -7.01
N ASN A 187 19.88 42.46 -6.11
CA ASN A 187 18.57 41.81 -6.27
C ASN A 187 17.43 42.79 -6.54
N ARG A 188 17.74 44.07 -6.76
CA ARG A 188 16.75 45.15 -6.91
C ARG A 188 15.80 44.84 -8.06
N GLU A 189 16.36 44.41 -9.19
CA GLU A 189 15.60 44.10 -10.39
C GLU A 189 14.70 42.88 -10.21
N GLN A 190 15.19 41.81 -9.55
CA GLN A 190 14.35 40.65 -9.23
C GLN A 190 13.19 40.99 -8.29
N GLN A 191 13.43 41.85 -7.29
CA GLN A 191 12.36 42.33 -6.41
C GLN A 191 11.33 43.17 -7.18
N LEU A 192 11.78 44.07 -8.05
CA LEU A 192 10.91 44.87 -8.91
C LEU A 192 10.15 43.98 -9.91
N GLU A 193 10.77 42.96 -10.49
CA GLU A 193 10.12 42.02 -11.38
C GLU A 193 9.06 41.20 -10.65
N THR A 194 9.36 40.73 -9.43
CA THR A 194 8.38 40.04 -8.58
C THR A 194 7.19 40.96 -8.29
N GLN A 195 7.44 42.23 -8.02
CA GLN A 195 6.40 43.24 -7.82
C GLN A 195 5.60 43.50 -9.11
N ARG A 196 6.26 43.61 -10.27
CA ARG A 196 5.62 43.74 -11.59
C ARG A 196 4.72 42.53 -11.89
N ARG A 197 5.23 41.31 -11.70
CA ARG A 197 4.48 40.05 -11.86
C ARG A 197 3.27 40.01 -10.92
N TRP A 198 3.43 40.44 -9.66
CA TRP A 198 2.33 40.54 -8.71
C TRP A 198 1.27 41.55 -9.17
N ARG A 199 1.68 42.75 -9.60
CA ARG A 199 0.78 43.80 -10.12
C ARG A 199 0.04 43.33 -11.38
N ALA A 200 0.74 42.72 -12.34
CA ALA A 200 0.15 42.19 -13.57
C ALA A 200 -0.86 41.06 -13.28
N ARG A 201 -0.55 40.16 -12.34
CA ARG A 201 -1.50 39.14 -11.88
C ARG A 201 -2.74 39.77 -11.25
N GLU A 202 -2.57 40.78 -10.39
CA GLU A 202 -3.70 41.43 -9.73
C GLU A 202 -4.53 42.27 -10.71
N LYS A 203 -3.91 42.86 -11.74
CA LYS A 203 -4.60 43.52 -12.86
C LYS A 203 -5.48 42.53 -13.63
N ARG A 204 -4.92 41.41 -14.12
CA ARG A 204 -5.68 40.36 -14.83
C ARG A 204 -6.86 39.83 -14.02
N ARG A 205 -6.66 39.67 -12.71
CA ARG A 205 -7.71 39.24 -11.80
C ARG A 205 -8.86 40.24 -11.72
N ARG A 206 -8.55 41.54 -11.61
CA ARG A 206 -9.57 42.62 -11.59
C ARG A 206 -10.31 42.69 -12.92
N GLU A 207 -9.60 42.57 -14.04
CA GLU A 207 -10.19 42.53 -15.39
C GLU A 207 -11.12 41.32 -15.57
N ALA A 208 -10.80 40.17 -14.97
CA ALA A 208 -11.66 38.99 -14.93
C ALA A 208 -12.86 39.13 -13.97
N GLY A 209 -13.07 40.29 -13.35
CA GLY A 209 -14.19 40.54 -12.43
C GLY A 209 -14.08 39.85 -11.07
N LEU A 210 -12.91 39.29 -10.73
CA LEU A 210 -12.74 38.68 -9.40
C LEU A 210 -12.58 39.79 -8.35
N PRO A 211 -13.27 39.68 -7.19
CA PRO A 211 -13.14 40.64 -6.08
C PRO A 211 -11.68 40.71 -5.59
N PRO A 212 -11.21 41.76 -4.90
CA PRO A 212 -9.83 41.85 -4.38
C PRO A 212 -9.48 40.73 -3.38
N ARG A 213 -8.18 40.39 -3.21
CA ARG A 213 -7.75 39.20 -2.40
C ARG A 213 -8.07 39.32 -0.93
N ARG A 214 -8.23 40.56 -0.48
CA ARG A 214 -8.61 40.92 0.87
C ARG A 214 -9.65 42.01 0.71
N LEU A 215 -10.92 41.64 0.86
CA LEU A 215 -12.03 42.59 0.91
C LEU A 215 -11.91 43.45 2.17
N HIS A 216 -11.40 42.87 3.26
CA HIS A 216 -11.12 43.55 4.52
C HIS A 216 -9.69 43.27 4.99
N ARG A 217 -9.02 44.29 5.53
CA ARG A 217 -7.75 44.11 6.24
C ARG A 217 -8.07 43.64 7.65
N VAL A 218 -7.95 42.34 7.89
CA VAL A 218 -8.05 41.79 9.24
C VAL A 218 -6.76 42.10 9.99
N THR A 219 -6.87 42.77 11.14
CA THR A 219 -5.71 43.11 11.98
C THR A 219 -5.09 41.84 12.59
N ALA A 220 -3.90 41.96 13.19
CA ALA A 220 -3.30 40.81 13.90
C ALA A 220 -4.15 40.40 15.12
N ALA A 221 -4.72 41.38 15.83
CA ALA A 221 -5.59 41.15 16.98
C ALA A 221 -6.89 40.46 16.57
N GLU A 222 -7.56 40.95 15.53
CA GLU A 222 -8.77 40.30 14.99
C GLU A 222 -8.51 38.87 14.50
N ARG A 223 -7.34 38.60 13.90
CA ARG A 223 -6.98 37.22 13.53
C ARG A 223 -6.79 36.31 14.74
N ALA A 224 -6.24 36.83 15.83
CA ALA A 224 -6.10 36.09 17.08
C ALA A 224 -7.47 35.83 17.71
N ALA A 225 -8.35 36.84 17.75
CA ALA A 225 -9.72 36.71 18.24
C ALA A 225 -10.52 35.69 17.41
N ASN A 226 -10.49 35.78 16.09
CA ASN A 226 -11.15 34.81 15.21
C ASN A 226 -10.60 33.38 15.40
N ALA A 227 -9.29 33.25 15.70
CA ALA A 227 -8.68 31.95 15.95
C ALA A 227 -9.15 31.36 17.29
N SER A 228 -9.22 32.17 18.35
CA SER A 228 -9.75 31.74 19.65
C SER A 228 -11.24 31.43 19.58
N GLU A 229 -12.04 32.25 18.89
CA GLU A 229 -13.48 31.99 18.67
C GLU A 229 -13.69 30.71 17.87
N ALA A 230 -12.86 30.45 16.85
CA ALA A 230 -12.91 29.20 16.11
C ALA A 230 -12.55 28.02 17.00
N GLU A 231 -11.48 28.12 17.79
CA GLU A 231 -11.07 27.08 18.73
C GLU A 231 -12.17 26.78 19.75
N GLU A 232 -12.80 27.80 20.33
CA GLU A 232 -13.95 27.68 21.22
C GLU A 232 -15.14 27.00 20.51
N PHE A 233 -15.48 27.46 19.31
CA PHE A 233 -16.57 26.89 18.51
C PHE A 233 -16.34 25.42 18.18
N PHE A 234 -15.12 25.01 17.82
CA PHE A 234 -14.81 23.63 17.43
C PHE A 234 -14.51 22.70 18.62
N SER A 235 -14.06 23.24 19.75
CA SER A 235 -13.77 22.44 20.96
C SER A 235 -14.98 22.23 21.86
N ARG A 236 -16.01 23.07 21.77
CA ARG A 236 -17.25 22.92 22.56
C ARG A 236 -17.98 21.62 22.23
N ALA A 237 -18.31 20.85 23.27
CA ALA A 237 -19.20 19.70 23.16
C ALA A 237 -20.63 20.17 22.84
N ARG A 238 -21.17 19.70 21.71
CA ARG A 238 -22.53 20.07 21.24
C ARG A 238 -23.56 19.03 21.66
N THR A 239 -24.74 19.49 22.03
CA THR A 239 -25.86 18.60 22.35
C THR A 239 -26.44 17.98 21.06
N ARG A 240 -27.14 16.85 21.20
CA ARG A 240 -27.79 16.18 20.05
C ARG A 240 -28.82 17.07 19.35
N GLU A 241 -29.47 17.97 20.09
CA GLU A 241 -30.47 18.90 19.59
C GLU A 241 -29.84 20.04 18.77
N GLU A 242 -28.73 20.61 19.26
CA GLU A 242 -27.94 21.58 18.51
C GLU A 242 -27.43 20.99 17.19
N VAL A 243 -26.95 19.75 17.20
CA VAL A 243 -26.54 19.04 15.99
C VAL A 243 -27.73 18.81 15.03
N LYS A 244 -28.92 18.50 15.56
CA LYS A 244 -30.15 18.39 14.75
C LYS A 244 -30.54 19.74 14.14
N GLN A 245 -30.44 20.83 14.87
CA GLN A 245 -30.71 22.19 14.37
C GLN A 245 -29.71 22.60 13.28
N MET A 246 -28.42 22.37 13.48
CA MET A 246 -27.40 22.62 12.45
C MET A 246 -27.65 21.82 11.17
N ARG A 247 -28.18 20.59 11.29
CA ARG A 247 -28.56 19.77 10.13
C ARG A 247 -29.86 20.21 9.44
N ARG A 248 -30.71 20.99 10.12
CA ARG A 248 -31.96 21.56 9.60
C ARG A 248 -31.76 22.89 8.86
N GLY A 249 -30.55 23.45 8.87
CA GLY A 249 -30.23 24.62 8.05
C GLY A 249 -30.56 24.38 6.56
N PRO A 250 -30.77 25.46 5.78
CA PRO A 250 -31.14 25.36 4.38
C PRO A 250 -30.14 24.47 3.64
N ARG A 251 -30.60 23.28 3.24
CA ARG A 251 -29.79 22.38 2.43
C ARG A 251 -29.66 23.02 1.07
N THR A 252 -28.43 23.14 0.58
CA THR A 252 -28.17 23.47 -0.82
C THR A 252 -28.94 22.47 -1.67
N SER A 253 -29.76 22.96 -2.60
CA SER A 253 -30.61 22.08 -3.40
C SER A 253 -29.73 21.12 -4.21
N THR A 254 -30.25 19.93 -4.49
CA THR A 254 -29.54 18.94 -5.32
C THR A 254 -29.21 19.50 -6.70
N VAL A 255 -30.06 20.39 -7.23
CA VAL A 255 -29.89 21.09 -8.50
C VAL A 255 -28.72 22.07 -8.44
N GLU A 256 -28.65 22.92 -7.42
CA GLU A 256 -27.55 23.86 -7.21
C GLU A 256 -26.21 23.14 -7.03
N LEU A 257 -26.19 22.06 -6.23
CA LEU A 257 -25.00 21.22 -6.06
C LEU A 257 -24.57 20.59 -7.40
N ALA A 258 -25.51 20.07 -8.18
CA ALA A 258 -25.21 19.51 -9.50
C ALA A 258 -24.71 20.57 -10.49
N GLN A 259 -25.26 21.79 -10.44
CA GLN A 259 -24.82 22.92 -11.25
C GLN A 259 -23.42 23.38 -10.85
N TRP A 260 -23.15 23.54 -9.56
CA TRP A 260 -21.85 23.89 -9.01
C TRP A 260 -20.79 22.85 -9.35
N ASN A 261 -21.11 21.55 -9.22
CA ASN A 261 -20.21 20.46 -9.60
C ASN A 261 -19.88 20.50 -11.10
N ARG A 262 -20.89 20.70 -11.97
CA ARG A 262 -20.69 20.86 -13.41
C ARG A 262 -19.83 22.09 -13.74
N ALA A 263 -20.08 23.24 -13.10
CA ALA A 263 -19.28 24.44 -13.26
C ALA A 263 -17.82 24.23 -12.81
N SER A 264 -17.61 23.56 -11.67
CA SER A 264 -16.29 23.28 -11.11
C SER A 264 -15.49 22.28 -11.96
N VAL A 265 -16.15 21.29 -12.57
CA VAL A 265 -15.49 20.38 -13.54
C VAL A 265 -15.08 21.15 -14.80
N ARG A 266 -15.97 21.99 -15.35
CA ARG A 266 -15.66 22.83 -16.52
C ARG A 266 -14.49 23.77 -16.26
N ALA A 267 -14.47 24.45 -15.12
CA ALA A 267 -13.39 25.35 -14.73
C ALA A 267 -12.04 24.61 -14.57
N ARG A 268 -12.05 23.41 -13.96
CA ARG A 268 -10.83 22.58 -13.82
C ARG A 268 -10.30 22.12 -15.18
N LEU A 269 -11.18 21.68 -16.08
CA LEU A 269 -10.78 21.31 -17.44
C LEU A 269 -10.21 22.51 -18.20
N ALA A 270 -10.87 23.66 -18.16
CA ALA A 270 -10.37 24.89 -18.78
C ALA A 270 -8.99 25.29 -18.24
N SER A 271 -8.78 25.21 -16.92
CA SER A 271 -7.48 25.47 -16.31
C SER A 271 -6.42 24.44 -16.67
N ALA A 272 -6.79 23.17 -16.83
CA ALA A 272 -5.86 22.12 -17.22
C ALA A 272 -5.44 22.26 -18.69
N ILE A 273 -6.35 22.74 -19.56
CA ILE A 273 -6.05 23.07 -20.96
C ILE A 273 -5.12 24.28 -21.04
N SER A 274 -5.38 25.33 -20.25
CA SER A 274 -4.56 26.55 -20.27
C SER A 274 -3.17 26.38 -19.64
N ALA A 275 -3.01 25.42 -18.71
CA ALA A 275 -1.74 25.10 -18.09
C ALA A 275 -0.88 24.13 -18.92
N ASP A 276 -1.45 23.54 -19.97
CA ASP A 276 -0.72 22.64 -20.88
C ASP A 276 0.15 23.48 -21.81
N SER A 277 1.47 23.51 -21.55
CA SER A 277 2.44 24.32 -22.29
C SER A 277 2.99 23.64 -23.55
N ASP A 278 2.61 22.40 -23.84
CA ASP A 278 3.09 21.63 -24.99
C ASP A 278 2.27 21.91 -26.25
N ALA A 279 2.76 22.85 -27.08
CA ALA A 279 2.15 23.21 -28.36
C ALA A 279 2.12 22.06 -29.40
N VAL A 280 2.91 21.01 -29.19
CA VAL A 280 3.12 19.92 -30.17
C VAL A 280 2.16 18.74 -29.97
N LYS A 281 1.57 18.59 -28.78
CA LYS A 281 0.57 17.57 -28.49
C LYS A 281 -0.51 18.13 -27.56
N PRO A 282 -1.52 18.83 -28.10
CA PRO A 282 -2.72 19.09 -27.31
C PRO A 282 -3.33 17.72 -26.98
N VAL A 283 -3.15 17.24 -25.75
CA VAL A 283 -3.95 16.11 -25.25
C VAL A 283 -5.37 16.63 -25.26
N ALA A 284 -6.19 16.13 -26.18
CA ALA A 284 -7.52 16.65 -26.40
C ALA A 284 -8.27 16.64 -25.06
N ALA A 285 -8.92 17.74 -24.71
CA ALA A 285 -9.64 17.88 -23.44
C ALA A 285 -10.61 16.71 -23.16
N SER A 286 -11.07 16.03 -24.22
CA SER A 286 -11.85 14.79 -24.19
C SER A 286 -11.11 13.60 -23.58
N GLU A 287 -9.81 13.43 -23.85
CA GLU A 287 -8.98 12.34 -23.31
C GLU A 287 -8.75 12.53 -21.81
N ARG A 288 -8.37 13.75 -21.39
CA ARG A 288 -8.23 14.08 -19.95
C ARG A 288 -9.55 13.93 -19.20
N ARG A 289 -10.67 14.30 -19.83
CA ARG A 289 -12.00 14.08 -19.27
C ARG A 289 -12.28 12.58 -19.10
N ARG A 290 -12.02 11.77 -20.12
CA ARG A 290 -12.21 10.31 -20.10
C ARG A 290 -11.32 9.63 -19.06
N GLU A 291 -10.09 10.06 -18.88
CA GLU A 291 -9.20 9.55 -17.84
C GLU A 291 -9.71 9.89 -16.43
N SER A 292 -10.17 11.13 -16.21
CA SER A 292 -10.74 11.54 -14.92
C SER A 292 -12.04 10.79 -14.58
N GLU A 293 -12.90 10.57 -15.57
CA GLU A 293 -14.13 9.78 -15.46
C GLU A 293 -13.79 8.30 -15.18
N ASN A 294 -12.76 7.74 -15.82
CA ASN A 294 -12.29 6.39 -15.56
C ASN A 294 -11.71 6.22 -14.15
N LEU A 295 -10.94 7.19 -13.66
CA LEU A 295 -10.37 7.16 -12.31
C LEU A 295 -11.47 7.26 -11.24
N THR A 296 -12.46 8.13 -11.44
CA THR A 296 -13.60 8.25 -10.51
C THR A 296 -14.48 7.00 -10.54
N ALA A 297 -14.75 6.42 -11.72
CA ALA A 297 -15.48 5.17 -11.86
C ALA A 297 -14.76 3.99 -11.18
N ARG A 298 -13.43 3.90 -11.33
CA ARG A 298 -12.59 2.91 -10.62
C ARG A 298 -12.65 3.10 -9.10
N GLY A 299 -12.59 4.34 -8.63
CA GLY A 299 -12.71 4.67 -7.21
C GLY A 299 -14.07 4.29 -6.63
N LEU A 300 -15.17 4.55 -7.35
CA LEU A 300 -16.51 4.15 -6.94
C LEU A 300 -16.66 2.63 -6.90
N LYS A 301 -16.17 1.91 -7.93
CA LYS A 301 -16.18 0.45 -7.96
C LYS A 301 -15.40 -0.16 -6.80
N ALA A 302 -14.24 0.40 -6.47
CA ALA A 302 -13.45 -0.03 -5.32
C ALA A 302 -14.17 0.21 -3.98
N LYS A 303 -14.85 1.35 -3.82
CA LYS A 303 -15.65 1.64 -2.62
C LYS A 303 -16.84 0.69 -2.47
N VAL A 304 -17.55 0.37 -3.57
CA VAL A 304 -18.65 -0.59 -3.54
C VAL A 304 -18.14 -1.98 -3.17
N ALA A 305 -17.03 -2.42 -3.78
CA ALA A 305 -16.41 -3.71 -3.44
C ALA A 305 -15.99 -3.78 -1.96
N ALA A 306 -15.38 -2.71 -1.43
CA ALA A 306 -15.01 -2.64 -0.02
C ALA A 306 -16.23 -2.69 0.92
N ALA A 307 -17.32 -1.98 0.58
CA ALA A 307 -18.55 -2.02 1.36
C ALA A 307 -19.23 -3.40 1.33
N GLU A 308 -19.15 -4.09 0.20
CA GLU A 308 -19.65 -5.47 0.07
C GLU A 308 -18.79 -6.44 0.88
N GLU A 309 -17.46 -6.30 0.86
CA GLU A 309 -16.54 -7.09 1.69
C GLU A 309 -16.81 -6.89 3.18
N GLU A 310 -16.98 -5.65 3.64
CA GLU A 310 -17.36 -5.33 5.02
C GLU A 310 -18.72 -5.96 5.41
N ARG A 311 -19.70 -5.93 4.50
CA ARG A 311 -21.01 -6.57 4.72
C ARG A 311 -20.86 -8.09 4.85
N MET A 312 -20.04 -8.73 4.01
CA MET A 312 -19.80 -10.17 4.06
C MET A 312 -19.07 -10.57 5.34
N ASP A 313 -18.09 -9.77 5.78
CA ASP A 313 -17.40 -9.97 7.05
C ASP A 313 -18.31 -9.80 8.27
N ALA A 314 -19.25 -8.85 8.21
CA ALA A 314 -20.25 -8.67 9.26
C ALA A 314 -21.20 -9.87 9.36
N ILE A 315 -21.66 -10.40 8.21
CA ILE A 315 -22.47 -11.63 8.14
C ILE A 315 -21.68 -12.82 8.70
N ALA A 316 -20.42 -12.98 8.30
CA ALA A 316 -19.57 -14.06 8.78
C ALA A 316 -19.34 -14.01 10.30
N ARG A 317 -19.15 -12.81 10.86
CA ARG A 317 -19.09 -12.60 12.32
C ARG A 317 -20.39 -12.99 13.00
N ALA A 318 -21.53 -12.52 12.51
CA ALA A 318 -22.83 -12.85 13.08
C ALA A 318 -23.13 -14.36 13.07
N ILE A 319 -22.78 -15.07 12.00
CA ILE A 319 -22.93 -16.53 11.92
C ILE A 319 -22.03 -17.22 12.96
N ASN A 320 -20.77 -16.80 13.08
CA ASN A 320 -19.85 -17.38 14.06
C ASN A 320 -20.31 -17.12 15.50
N ASP A 321 -20.80 -15.93 15.80
CA ASP A 321 -21.31 -15.61 17.13
C ASP A 321 -22.56 -16.43 17.45
N ARG A 322 -23.47 -16.60 16.48
CA ARG A 322 -24.63 -17.48 16.63
C ARG A 322 -24.21 -18.92 16.91
N LEU A 323 -23.25 -19.47 16.16
CA LEU A 323 -22.74 -20.83 16.37
C LEU A 323 -22.04 -21.02 17.72
N ARG A 324 -21.47 -19.95 18.30
CA ARG A 324 -20.88 -19.98 19.64
C ARG A 324 -21.93 -19.97 20.74
N GLN A 325 -23.02 -19.23 20.54
CA GLN A 325 -24.08 -19.05 21.53
C GLN A 325 -25.15 -20.15 21.47
N THR A 326 -25.32 -20.85 20.35
CA THR A 326 -26.28 -21.95 20.29
C THR A 326 -25.74 -23.13 21.10
N PRO A 327 -26.43 -23.57 22.18
CA PRO A 327 -26.03 -24.76 22.90
C PRO A 327 -26.04 -25.93 21.92
N ARG A 328 -24.94 -26.71 21.91
CA ARG A 328 -24.86 -27.91 21.07
C ARG A 328 -26.04 -28.79 21.44
N ARG A 329 -26.98 -28.96 20.50
CA ARG A 329 -28.10 -29.89 20.64
C ARG A 329 -27.49 -31.23 21.06
N ALA A 330 -27.82 -31.69 22.27
CA ALA A 330 -27.35 -32.97 22.77
C ALA A 330 -27.66 -34.01 21.69
N GLN A 331 -26.62 -34.70 21.21
CA GLN A 331 -26.82 -35.78 20.27
C GLN A 331 -27.75 -36.78 20.97
N VAL A 332 -28.98 -36.87 20.50
CA VAL A 332 -29.86 -37.98 20.84
C VAL A 332 -29.14 -39.21 20.33
N HIS A 333 -28.52 -39.96 21.25
CA HIS A 333 -27.99 -41.28 20.97
C HIS A 333 -29.12 -42.07 20.33
N ARG A 334 -29.02 -42.33 19.02
CA ARG A 334 -29.91 -43.31 18.39
C ARG A 334 -29.65 -44.64 19.10
N PRO A 335 -30.66 -45.24 19.76
CA PRO A 335 -30.49 -46.57 20.32
C PRO A 335 -30.08 -47.52 19.20
N GLY A 336 -29.09 -48.37 19.52
CA GLY A 336 -28.41 -49.24 18.57
C GLY A 336 -29.38 -50.00 17.68
N HIS A 337 -29.08 -50.00 16.38
CA HIS A 337 -29.72 -50.88 15.42
C HIS A 337 -29.50 -52.32 15.91
N ALA A 338 -30.57 -53.01 16.30
CA ALA A 338 -30.53 -54.42 16.63
C ALA A 338 -30.04 -55.21 15.39
N PRO A 339 -29.10 -56.16 15.55
CA PRO A 339 -28.63 -56.97 14.44
C PRO A 339 -29.77 -57.82 13.87
N PRO A 340 -29.85 -58.02 12.54
CA PRO A 340 -30.91 -58.80 11.93
C PRO A 340 -30.87 -60.27 12.39
N PRO A 341 -32.04 -60.93 12.49
CA PRO A 341 -32.15 -62.31 12.95
C PRO A 341 -31.41 -63.26 12.00
N ARG A 342 -30.61 -64.16 12.60
CA ARG A 342 -29.99 -65.29 11.90
C ARG A 342 -31.10 -66.26 11.49
N THR A 343 -31.30 -66.44 10.20
CA THR A 343 -32.06 -67.56 9.63
C THR A 343 -31.38 -68.85 10.04
N ILE A 344 -32.12 -69.69 10.78
CA ILE A 344 -31.77 -71.07 11.07
C ILE A 344 -32.23 -71.87 9.85
N ASP A 345 -31.27 -72.39 9.10
CA ASP A 345 -31.52 -73.44 8.11
C ASP A 345 -31.97 -74.71 8.84
N ASN A 346 -33.09 -75.29 8.43
CA ASN A 346 -33.46 -76.66 8.75
C ASN A 346 -34.30 -77.25 7.61
N VAL A 347 -33.69 -78.28 6.98
CA VAL A 347 -34.24 -79.52 6.39
C VAL A 347 -35.47 -79.43 5.50
#